data_AF-A0A1H8JWL3-F1
#
_entry.id   AF-A0A1H8JWL3-F1
#
_cell.length_a   1.000
_cell.length_b   1.000
_cell.length_c   1.000
_cell.angle_alpha   90.00
_cell.angle_beta   90.00
_cell.angle_gamma   90.00
#
_symmetry.space_group_name_H-M   'P 1'
#
loop_
_entity.id
_entity.type
_entity.pdbx_description
1 polymer ?
#
loop_
_entity_poly.entity_id
_entity_poly.type
_entity_poly.pdbx_seq_one_letter_code
_entity_poly.pdbx_strand_id
1 'polypeptide(L)'
;MLTGISIKSLIQIVMGIAFLIVGIKGIVQNKRFEKPKTVIDGKVLYSKHFEKKDKQGFYRQFYYEITVEVDEAGRKKKYAMNSMDQYKAGDIVKLVKNPNGSGNYKIFTPINTPVFGQWVIAVIGVFLLFTPAAKAKFGAAYLTVLLSPICIFVGLAFVFIYFRENRKKLEEINSEIVGVLKWQKTNLGNDGKYHKSGTALYCPLLKYEDNGVEKIRRSRGNSNVSEVYPIGGSIVFYKDIETGYFLEAKPKSAMLIMGGVLLIVGLLGMASIFVKF
;
A
#
# COMPACT_ATOMS: atom_id res chain seq x y z
N MET A 1 -15.82 31.30 29.79
CA MET A 1 -14.88 30.35 30.41
C MET A 1 -13.87 29.87 29.36
N LEU A 2 -12.84 30.66 29.07
CA LEU A 2 -11.72 30.31 28.18
C LEU A 2 -10.44 31.07 28.62
N THR A 3 -10.28 31.27 29.93
CA THR A 3 -9.09 31.89 30.52
C THR A 3 -8.24 30.79 31.14
N GLY A 4 -7.16 30.38 30.46
CA GLY A 4 -6.22 29.39 30.99
C GLY A 4 -5.50 28.48 29.97
N ILE A 5 -5.82 28.56 28.67
CA ILE A 5 -5.13 27.75 27.66
C ILE A 5 -3.89 28.48 27.16
N SER A 6 -2.70 27.91 27.42
CA SER A 6 -1.43 28.41 26.88
C SER A 6 -1.47 28.40 25.34
N ILE A 7 -0.83 29.39 24.71
CA ILE A 7 -0.65 29.46 23.24
C ILE A 7 -0.06 28.14 22.70
N LYS A 8 0.88 27.50 23.45
CA LYS A 8 1.45 26.21 23.07
C LYS A 8 0.39 25.09 23.02
N SER A 9 -0.51 25.05 24.00
CA SER A 9 -1.62 24.09 24.05
C SER A 9 -2.63 24.35 22.93
N LEU A 10 -2.88 25.61 22.60
CA LEU A 10 -3.77 25.99 21.51
C LEU A 10 -3.22 25.52 20.15
N ILE A 11 -1.92 25.75 19.89
CA ILE A 11 -1.25 25.27 18.67
C ILE A 11 -1.31 23.74 18.56
N GLN A 12 -1.08 23.02 19.67
CA GLN A 12 -1.17 21.56 19.71
C GLN A 12 -2.58 21.05 19.37
N ILE A 13 -3.62 21.68 19.92
CA ILE A 13 -5.01 21.32 19.63
C ILE A 13 -5.33 21.56 18.15
N VAL A 14 -4.97 22.72 17.61
CA VAL A 14 -5.22 23.06 16.19
C VAL A 14 -4.51 22.07 15.26
N MET A 15 -3.24 21.76 15.54
CA MET A 15 -2.49 20.75 14.78
C MET A 15 -3.12 19.36 14.91
N GLY A 16 -3.54 18.98 16.12
CA GLY A 16 -4.23 17.71 16.37
C GLY A 16 -5.49 17.57 15.54
N ILE A 17 -6.32 18.62 15.49
CA ILE A 17 -7.53 18.67 14.67
C ILE A 17 -7.19 18.54 13.17
N ALA A 18 -6.17 19.27 12.70
CA ALA A 18 -5.74 19.19 11.30
C ALA A 18 -5.31 17.77 10.90
N PHE A 19 -4.47 17.11 11.72
CA PHE A 19 -4.04 15.74 11.49
C PHE A 19 -5.20 14.74 11.55
N LEU A 20 -6.14 14.94 12.48
CA LEU A 20 -7.32 14.09 12.60
C LEU A 20 -8.21 14.20 11.34
N ILE A 21 -8.43 15.41 10.83
CA ILE A 21 -9.17 15.64 9.58
C ILE A 21 -8.47 14.96 8.40
N VAL A 22 -7.16 15.14 8.25
CA VAL A 22 -6.38 14.52 7.16
C VAL A 22 -6.43 12.99 7.27
N GLY A 23 -6.23 12.44 8.46
CA GLY A 23 -6.29 11.01 8.73
C GLY A 23 -7.66 10.42 8.41
N ILE A 24 -8.74 11.00 8.93
CA ILE A 24 -10.12 10.53 8.67
C ILE A 24 -10.48 10.64 7.20
N LYS A 25 -10.21 11.78 6.54
CA LYS A 25 -10.46 11.94 5.10
C LYS A 25 -9.75 10.86 4.29
N GLY A 26 -8.50 10.58 4.67
CA GLY A 26 -7.75 9.46 4.13
C GLY A 26 -8.46 8.12 4.31
N ILE A 27 -8.77 7.73 5.56
CA ILE A 27 -9.43 6.45 5.86
C ILE A 27 -10.74 6.30 5.08
N VAL A 28 -11.55 7.36 4.99
CA VAL A 28 -12.80 7.36 4.23
C VAL A 28 -12.55 7.17 2.75
N GLN A 29 -11.54 7.83 2.18
CA GLN A 29 -11.15 7.60 0.79
C GLN A 29 -10.70 6.15 0.59
N ASN A 30 -9.80 5.62 1.42
CA ASN A 30 -9.34 4.24 1.35
C ASN A 30 -10.49 3.22 1.46
N LYS A 31 -11.41 3.40 2.41
CA LYS A 31 -12.60 2.53 2.55
C LYS A 31 -13.55 2.60 1.37
N ARG A 32 -13.59 3.70 0.60
CA ARG A 32 -14.36 3.75 -0.66
C ARG A 32 -13.76 2.83 -1.72
N PHE A 33 -12.43 2.61 -1.71
CA PHE A 33 -11.77 1.66 -2.61
C PHE A 33 -11.96 0.20 -2.19
N GLU A 34 -12.27 -0.08 -0.92
CA GLU A 34 -12.46 -1.44 -0.37
C GLU A 34 -13.91 -1.92 -0.41
N LYS A 35 -14.90 -1.08 -0.75
CA LYS A 35 -16.30 -1.51 -0.76
C LYS A 35 -16.58 -2.50 -1.92
N PRO A 36 -17.14 -3.69 -1.64
CA PRO A 36 -17.38 -4.75 -2.62
C PRO A 36 -18.37 -4.36 -3.74
N LYS A 37 -19.24 -3.35 -3.52
CA LYS A 37 -20.14 -2.82 -4.56
C LYS A 37 -19.43 -2.01 -5.66
N THR A 38 -18.13 -1.80 -5.55
CA THR A 38 -17.32 -1.03 -6.51
C THR A 38 -16.38 -1.91 -7.32
N VAL A 39 -16.30 -3.20 -6.98
CA VAL A 39 -15.51 -4.20 -7.69
C VAL A 39 -16.45 -4.96 -8.61
N ILE A 40 -16.15 -4.97 -9.91
CA ILE A 40 -16.93 -5.70 -10.91
C ILE A 40 -15.99 -6.62 -11.69
N ASP A 41 -16.52 -7.75 -12.12
CA ASP A 41 -15.79 -8.66 -12.98
C ASP A 41 -15.85 -8.18 -14.43
N GLY A 42 -14.70 -8.21 -15.09
CA GLY A 42 -14.57 -7.90 -16.50
C GLY A 42 -13.88 -9.04 -17.23
N LYS A 43 -14.35 -9.37 -18.43
CA LYS A 43 -13.75 -10.39 -19.29
C LYS A 43 -12.73 -9.77 -20.23
N VAL A 44 -11.50 -10.23 -20.20
CA VAL A 44 -10.46 -9.79 -21.12
C VAL A 44 -10.80 -10.29 -22.52
N LEU A 45 -10.94 -9.36 -23.47
CA LEU A 45 -11.18 -9.69 -24.89
C LEU A 45 -9.88 -9.80 -25.66
N TYR A 46 -8.94 -8.90 -25.38
CA TYR A 46 -7.70 -8.78 -26.10
C TYR A 46 -6.61 -8.24 -25.18
N SER A 47 -5.37 -8.65 -25.43
CA SER A 47 -4.18 -8.26 -24.67
C SER A 47 -3.01 -8.12 -25.64
N LYS A 48 -2.37 -6.94 -25.64
CA LYS A 48 -1.22 -6.63 -26.48
C LYS A 48 -0.05 -6.20 -25.63
N HIS A 49 1.08 -6.84 -25.84
CA HIS A 49 2.31 -6.47 -25.16
C HIS A 49 2.99 -5.28 -25.82
N PHE A 50 3.41 -4.30 -25.01
CA PHE A 50 4.24 -3.17 -25.42
C PHE A 50 5.54 -3.16 -24.64
N GLU A 51 6.64 -3.29 -25.39
CA GLU A 51 7.99 -3.17 -24.86
C GLU A 51 8.83 -2.18 -25.66
N LYS A 52 9.68 -1.44 -24.96
CA LYS A 52 10.69 -0.57 -25.57
C LYS A 52 11.95 -0.59 -24.73
N LYS A 53 13.09 -0.93 -25.34
CA LYS A 53 14.40 -0.89 -24.70
C LYS A 53 15.13 0.42 -24.97
N ASP A 54 16.03 0.80 -24.09
CA ASP A 54 17.00 1.86 -24.35
C ASP A 54 18.33 1.32 -24.86
N LYS A 55 19.26 2.23 -25.17
CA LYS A 55 20.60 1.90 -25.70
C LYS A 55 21.45 1.06 -24.74
N GLN A 56 21.12 1.06 -23.44
CA GLN A 56 21.82 0.28 -22.42
C GLN A 56 21.19 -1.10 -22.21
N GLY A 57 20.13 -1.43 -22.96
CA GLY A 57 19.42 -2.71 -22.85
C GLY A 57 18.32 -2.74 -21.78
N PHE A 58 18.12 -1.65 -21.03
CA PHE A 58 17.04 -1.57 -20.04
C PHE A 58 15.69 -1.36 -20.72
N TYR A 59 14.66 -1.99 -20.18
CA TYR A 59 13.29 -1.68 -20.59
C TYR A 59 12.92 -0.28 -20.10
N ARG A 60 12.34 0.55 -20.97
CA ARG A 60 11.70 1.83 -20.59
C ARG A 60 10.19 1.73 -20.53
N GLN A 61 9.63 0.88 -21.37
CA GLN A 61 8.22 0.53 -21.38
C GLN A 61 8.14 -0.98 -21.36
N PHE A 62 7.30 -1.50 -20.45
CA PHE A 62 6.93 -2.90 -20.36
C PHE A 62 5.54 -2.93 -19.72
N TYR A 63 4.50 -3.02 -20.54
CA TYR A 63 3.11 -3.07 -20.10
C TYR A 63 2.25 -3.79 -21.14
N TYR A 64 1.08 -4.24 -20.71
CA TYR A 64 0.08 -4.88 -21.57
C TYR A 64 -1.11 -3.94 -21.73
N GLU A 65 -1.47 -3.59 -22.96
CA GLU A 65 -2.76 -2.96 -23.26
C GLU A 65 -3.81 -4.06 -23.33
N ILE A 66 -4.79 -4.00 -22.43
CA ILE A 66 -5.89 -4.95 -22.38
C ILE A 66 -7.21 -4.24 -22.68
N THR A 67 -8.07 -4.92 -23.43
CA THR A 67 -9.45 -4.52 -23.63
C THR A 67 -10.34 -5.44 -22.82
N VAL A 68 -11.08 -4.87 -21.88
CA VAL A 68 -11.95 -5.63 -20.97
C VAL A 68 -13.41 -5.32 -21.29
N GLU A 69 -14.22 -6.37 -21.43
CA GLU A 69 -15.67 -6.29 -21.51
C GLU A 69 -16.27 -6.34 -20.10
N VAL A 70 -17.15 -5.39 -19.82
CA VAL A 70 -17.85 -5.26 -18.55
C VAL A 70 -19.34 -5.22 -18.83
N ASP A 71 -20.12 -5.97 -18.05
CA ASP A 71 -21.57 -5.86 -18.07
C ASP A 71 -22.03 -4.76 -17.12
N GLU A 72 -22.45 -3.63 -17.68
CA GLU A 72 -23.07 -2.54 -16.93
C GLU A 72 -24.59 -2.58 -17.14
N ALA A 73 -25.32 -3.08 -16.14
CA ALA A 73 -26.78 -3.10 -16.12
C ALA A 73 -27.41 -3.73 -17.39
N GLY A 74 -26.83 -4.84 -17.87
CA GLY A 74 -27.30 -5.57 -19.04
C GLY A 74 -26.72 -5.07 -20.37
N ARG A 75 -25.82 -4.06 -20.34
CA ARG A 75 -25.12 -3.55 -21.52
C ARG A 75 -23.63 -3.85 -21.43
N LYS A 76 -23.13 -4.62 -22.40
CA LYS A 76 -21.70 -4.90 -22.58
C LYS A 76 -20.97 -3.65 -23.06
N LYS A 77 -20.04 -3.15 -22.26
CA LYS A 77 -19.14 -2.04 -22.61
C LYS A 77 -17.70 -2.52 -22.62
N LYS A 78 -16.90 -1.94 -23.51
CA LYS A 78 -15.48 -2.26 -23.68
C LYS A 78 -14.62 -1.11 -23.17
N TYR A 79 -13.61 -1.44 -22.38
CA TYR A 79 -12.66 -0.47 -21.83
C TYR A 79 -11.24 -0.90 -22.14
N ALA A 80 -10.46 -0.02 -22.77
CA ALA A 80 -9.03 -0.19 -22.96
C ALA A 80 -8.28 0.32 -21.71
N MET A 81 -7.33 -0.45 -21.20
CA MET A 81 -6.54 -0.08 -20.03
C MET A 81 -5.15 -0.73 -20.04
N ASN A 82 -4.23 -0.18 -19.26
CA ASN A 82 -2.88 -0.71 -19.13
C ASN A 82 -2.77 -1.63 -17.92
N SER A 83 -2.12 -2.77 -18.12
CA SER A 83 -1.80 -3.78 -17.11
C SER A 83 -0.29 -3.99 -17.01
N MET A 84 0.19 -4.30 -15.80
CA MET A 84 1.55 -4.77 -15.56
C MET A 84 1.67 -6.30 -15.66
N ASP A 85 0.52 -6.98 -15.58
CA ASP A 85 0.37 -8.43 -15.61
C ASP A 85 -0.16 -8.86 -16.99
N GLN A 86 0.31 -10.00 -17.47
CA GLN A 86 -0.13 -10.58 -18.73
C GLN A 86 -1.46 -11.32 -18.53
N TYR A 87 -2.47 -10.95 -19.33
CA TYR A 87 -3.76 -11.62 -19.39
C TYR A 87 -3.99 -12.27 -20.76
N LYS A 88 -4.72 -13.39 -20.78
CA LYS A 88 -5.22 -14.04 -21.99
C LYS A 88 -6.65 -13.60 -22.28
N ALA A 89 -7.04 -13.71 -23.56
CA ALA A 89 -8.43 -13.56 -23.94
C ALA A 89 -9.27 -14.64 -23.23
N GLY A 90 -10.34 -14.22 -22.55
CA GLY A 90 -11.18 -15.06 -21.72
C GLY A 90 -10.93 -14.94 -20.22
N ASP A 91 -9.78 -14.40 -19.79
CA ASP A 91 -9.48 -14.21 -18.37
C ASP A 91 -10.48 -13.25 -17.71
N ILE A 92 -10.85 -13.53 -16.46
CA ILE A 92 -11.68 -12.65 -15.64
C ILE A 92 -10.79 -11.78 -14.77
N VAL A 93 -10.96 -10.47 -14.87
CA VAL A 93 -10.24 -9.46 -14.08
C VAL A 93 -11.21 -8.68 -13.22
N LYS A 94 -10.84 -8.46 -11.96
CA LYS A 94 -11.59 -7.59 -11.05
C LYS A 94 -11.26 -6.13 -11.37
N LEU A 95 -12.27 -5.29 -11.56
CA LEU A 95 -12.14 -3.88 -11.91
C LEU A 95 -12.78 -3.00 -10.84
N VAL A 96 -12.19 -1.82 -10.59
CA VAL A 96 -12.79 -0.78 -9.74
C VAL A 96 -12.98 0.51 -10.51
N LYS A 97 -14.14 1.13 -10.33
CA LYS A 97 -14.45 2.43 -10.92
C LYS A 97 -13.57 3.52 -10.30
N ASN A 98 -12.94 4.34 -11.14
CA ASN A 98 -12.13 5.45 -10.67
C ASN A 98 -13.01 6.48 -9.93
N PRO A 99 -12.74 6.81 -8.66
CA PRO A 99 -13.60 7.71 -7.87
C PRO A 99 -13.51 9.18 -8.29
N ASN A 100 -12.50 9.57 -9.08
CA ASN A 100 -12.31 10.94 -9.56
C ASN A 100 -13.27 11.32 -10.72
N GLY A 101 -14.42 10.64 -10.86
CA GLY A 101 -15.49 11.02 -11.77
C GLY A 101 -15.27 10.75 -13.25
N SER A 102 -14.10 10.24 -13.66
CA SER A 102 -13.76 10.09 -15.09
C SER A 102 -14.44 8.92 -15.81
N GLY A 103 -15.35 8.17 -15.15
CA GLY A 103 -16.05 7.01 -15.74
C GLY A 103 -15.17 5.80 -16.09
N ASN A 104 -13.85 5.88 -15.90
CA ASN A 104 -12.91 4.85 -16.31
C ASN A 104 -12.71 3.80 -15.22
N TYR A 105 -12.59 2.54 -15.63
CA TYR A 105 -12.23 1.42 -14.78
C TYR A 105 -10.71 1.28 -14.64
N LYS A 106 -10.26 0.75 -13.50
CA LYS A 106 -8.89 0.30 -13.28
C LYS A 106 -8.90 -1.13 -12.77
N ILE A 107 -7.87 -1.90 -13.11
CA ILE A 107 -7.68 -3.24 -12.56
C ILE A 107 -7.54 -3.13 -11.04
N PHE A 108 -8.37 -3.88 -10.32
CA PHE A 108 -8.32 -3.95 -8.88
C PHE A 108 -6.99 -4.53 -8.46
N THR A 109 -6.20 -3.69 -7.81
CA THR A 109 -5.00 -4.12 -7.13
C THR A 109 -5.31 -4.00 -5.65
N PRO A 110 -5.50 -5.11 -4.90
CA PRO A 110 -5.63 -5.01 -3.45
C PRO A 110 -4.44 -4.22 -2.94
N ILE A 111 -4.75 -3.09 -2.32
CA ILE A 111 -3.75 -2.22 -1.72
C ILE A 111 -3.00 -3.10 -0.73
N ASN A 112 -1.68 -3.25 -0.88
CA ASN A 112 -0.83 -3.76 0.20
C ASN A 112 -1.15 -2.88 1.39
N THR A 113 -1.95 -3.33 2.37
CA THR A 113 -2.38 -2.47 3.47
C THR A 113 -1.10 -1.99 4.14
N PRO A 114 -0.71 -0.71 3.97
CA PRO A 114 0.51 -0.25 4.59
C PRO A 114 0.27 -0.39 6.09
N VAL A 115 1.20 -1.07 6.76
CA VAL A 115 1.21 -1.26 8.21
C VAL A 115 0.91 0.07 8.91
N PHE A 116 1.47 1.16 8.39
CA PHE A 116 1.16 2.53 8.78
C PHE A 116 0.27 3.20 7.73
N GLY A 117 -1.05 3.08 7.89
CA GLY A 117 -2.03 3.74 7.04
C GLY A 117 -2.40 5.14 7.52
N GLN A 118 -3.37 5.77 6.85
CA GLN A 118 -3.90 7.09 7.24
C GLN A 118 -4.53 7.11 8.66
N TRP A 119 -4.83 5.94 9.23
CA TRP A 119 -5.22 5.78 10.63
C TRP A 119 -4.15 6.24 11.62
N VAL A 120 -2.86 6.09 11.27
CA VAL A 120 -1.74 6.53 12.13
C VAL A 120 -1.77 8.05 12.28
N ILE A 121 -2.04 8.76 11.17
CA ILE A 121 -2.19 10.21 11.16
C ILE A 121 -3.36 10.64 12.05
N ALA A 122 -4.48 9.90 12.01
CA ALA A 122 -5.61 10.17 12.89
C ALA A 122 -5.26 9.94 14.38
N VAL A 123 -4.52 8.87 14.71
CA VAL A 123 -4.05 8.59 16.07
C VAL A 123 -3.09 9.69 16.58
N ILE A 124 -2.17 10.16 15.73
CA ILE A 124 -1.30 11.31 16.06
C ILE A 124 -2.14 12.56 16.34
N GLY A 125 -3.18 12.80 15.53
CA GLY A 125 -4.10 13.92 15.74
C GLY A 125 -4.83 13.85 17.08
N VAL A 126 -5.33 12.68 17.44
CA VAL A 126 -5.96 12.40 18.75
C VAL A 126 -4.96 12.64 19.89
N PHE A 127 -3.73 12.14 19.77
CA PHE A 127 -2.69 12.32 20.79
C PHE A 127 -2.39 13.80 21.05
N LEU A 128 -2.19 14.59 19.99
CA LEU A 128 -1.95 16.03 20.10
C LEU A 128 -3.11 16.78 20.77
N LEU A 129 -4.35 16.39 20.46
CA LEU A 129 -5.56 16.99 21.01
C LEU A 129 -5.68 16.75 22.52
N PHE A 130 -5.39 15.53 22.99
CA PHE A 130 -5.49 15.16 24.41
C PHE A 130 -4.27 15.52 25.24
N THR A 131 -3.14 15.89 24.61
CA THR A 131 -1.89 16.23 25.31
C THR A 131 -2.06 17.29 26.39
N PRO A 132 -2.72 18.45 26.15
CA PRO A 132 -2.87 19.47 27.19
C PRO A 132 -3.70 19.00 28.39
N ALA A 133 -4.80 18.28 28.14
CA ALA A 133 -5.67 17.76 29.19
C ALA A 133 -4.98 16.67 30.02
N ALA A 134 -4.26 15.76 29.35
CA ALA A 134 -3.48 14.73 30.02
C ALA A 134 -2.36 15.34 30.87
N LYS A 135 -1.66 16.35 30.36
CA LYS A 135 -0.61 17.07 31.10
C LYS A 135 -1.17 17.76 32.35
N ALA A 136 -2.35 18.37 32.25
CA ALA A 136 -3.01 19.00 33.39
C ALA A 136 -3.45 17.98 34.46
N LYS A 137 -3.92 16.80 34.06
CA LYS A 137 -4.45 15.78 34.99
C LYS A 137 -3.39 14.85 35.58
N PHE A 138 -2.39 14.48 34.79
CA PHE A 138 -1.43 13.42 35.14
C PHE A 138 0.00 13.93 35.37
N GLY A 139 0.23 15.24 35.30
CA GLY A 139 1.52 15.85 35.61
C GLY A 139 2.64 15.25 34.77
N ALA A 140 3.69 14.72 35.41
CA ALA A 140 4.82 14.09 34.73
C ALA A 140 4.46 12.76 34.02
N ALA A 141 3.41 12.06 34.47
CA ALA A 141 3.01 10.76 33.93
C ALA A 141 2.16 10.85 32.64
N TYR A 142 1.87 12.06 32.15
CA TYR A 142 0.97 12.27 31.01
C TYR A 142 1.43 11.56 29.73
N LEU A 143 2.75 11.50 29.49
CA LEU A 143 3.31 10.79 28.33
C LEU A 143 3.04 9.29 28.45
N THR A 144 3.26 8.70 29.63
CA THR A 144 2.99 7.29 29.88
C THR A 144 1.51 6.96 29.69
N VAL A 145 0.61 7.81 30.21
CA VAL A 145 -0.85 7.65 30.07
C VAL A 145 -1.30 7.70 28.61
N LEU A 146 -0.68 8.55 27.79
CA LEU A 146 -1.06 8.69 26.38
C LEU A 146 -0.38 7.66 25.46
N LEU A 147 0.89 7.30 25.73
CA LEU A 147 1.68 6.43 24.85
C LEU A 147 1.34 4.95 25.07
N SER A 148 1.03 4.55 26.31
CA SER A 148 0.76 3.14 26.64
C SER A 148 -0.44 2.56 25.87
N PRO A 149 -1.60 3.22 25.78
CA PRO A 149 -2.72 2.73 24.96
C PRO A 149 -2.38 2.65 23.46
N ILE A 150 -1.54 3.56 22.96
CA ILE A 150 -1.10 3.56 21.56
C ILE A 150 -0.20 2.36 21.30
N CYS A 151 0.79 2.12 22.17
CA CYS A 151 1.66 0.95 22.06
C CYS A 151 0.83 -0.35 22.07
N ILE A 152 -0.17 -0.46 22.94
CA ILE A 152 -1.07 -1.61 22.96
C ILE A 152 -1.85 -1.73 21.64
N PHE A 153 -2.46 -0.64 21.18
CA PHE A 153 -3.28 -0.66 19.96
C PHE A 153 -2.47 -0.98 18.71
N VAL A 154 -1.31 -0.34 18.54
CA VAL A 154 -0.38 -0.60 17.43
C VAL A 154 0.16 -2.03 17.52
N GLY A 155 0.50 -2.50 18.73
CA GLY A 155 0.95 -3.86 18.98
C GLY A 155 -0.09 -4.90 18.57
N LEU A 156 -1.35 -4.73 19.01
CA LEU A 156 -2.49 -5.56 18.59
C LEU A 156 -2.70 -5.53 17.08
N ALA A 157 -2.59 -4.36 16.44
CA ALA A 157 -2.75 -4.22 15.00
C ALA A 157 -1.67 -5.01 14.23
N PHE A 158 -0.40 -4.94 14.65
CA PHE A 158 0.69 -5.72 14.06
C PHE A 158 0.45 -7.22 14.17
N VAL A 159 0.08 -7.71 15.36
CA VAL A 159 -0.23 -9.12 15.60
C VAL A 159 -1.43 -9.57 14.75
N PHE A 160 -2.49 -8.76 14.73
CA PHE A 160 -3.68 -9.05 13.93
C PHE A 160 -3.38 -9.11 12.43
N ILE A 161 -2.65 -8.13 11.90
CA ILE A 161 -2.25 -8.10 10.48
C ILE A 161 -1.40 -9.34 10.16
N TYR A 162 -0.41 -9.67 11.01
CA TYR A 162 0.41 -10.86 10.82
C TYR A 162 -0.45 -12.12 10.70
N PHE A 163 -1.36 -12.38 11.64
CA PHE A 163 -2.22 -13.57 11.58
C PHE A 163 -3.24 -13.52 10.44
N ARG A 164 -3.75 -12.34 10.07
CA ARG A 164 -4.67 -12.19 8.93
C ARG A 164 -3.98 -12.52 7.62
N GLU A 165 -2.78 -12.00 7.40
CA GLU A 165 -1.99 -12.26 6.19
C GLU A 165 -1.45 -13.69 6.16
N ASN A 166 -1.05 -14.24 7.31
CA ASN A 166 -0.53 -15.62 7.40
C ASN A 166 -1.61 -16.70 7.24
N ARG A 167 -2.89 -16.33 7.37
CA ARG A 167 -4.03 -17.23 7.09
C ARG A 167 -4.36 -17.35 5.61
N LYS A 168 -3.79 -16.50 4.75
CA LYS A 168 -4.01 -16.59 3.30
C LYS A 168 -3.40 -17.88 2.76
N LYS A 169 -4.12 -18.55 1.87
CA LYS A 169 -3.60 -19.71 1.14
C LYS A 169 -2.74 -19.20 0.00
N LEU A 170 -1.43 -19.18 0.24
CA LEU A 170 -0.42 -18.67 -0.68
C LEU A 170 0.27 -19.82 -1.41
N GLU A 171 0.21 -19.79 -2.73
CA GLU A 171 1.00 -20.63 -3.61
C GLU A 171 2.34 -19.93 -3.90
N GLU A 172 3.46 -20.63 -3.75
CA GLU A 172 4.78 -20.09 -4.05
C GLU A 172 5.08 -20.20 -5.54
N ILE A 173 5.55 -19.12 -6.15
CA ILE A 173 5.89 -19.07 -7.56
C ILE A 173 7.36 -18.67 -7.67
N ASN A 174 8.14 -19.61 -8.17
CA ASN A 174 9.53 -19.37 -8.55
C ASN A 174 9.54 -18.60 -9.87
N SER A 175 10.36 -17.55 -9.93
CA SER A 175 10.50 -16.74 -11.13
C SER A 175 11.93 -16.37 -11.41
N GLU A 176 12.22 -16.15 -12.69
CA GLU A 176 13.52 -15.73 -13.19
C GLU A 176 13.47 -14.26 -13.62
N ILE A 177 14.51 -13.50 -13.30
CA ILE A 177 14.69 -12.13 -13.75
C ILE A 177 15.17 -12.17 -15.21
N VAL A 178 14.27 -11.90 -16.15
CA VAL A 178 14.59 -11.88 -17.59
C VAL A 178 14.96 -10.50 -18.12
N GLY A 179 14.78 -9.46 -17.30
CA GLY A 179 15.12 -8.10 -17.65
C GLY A 179 14.82 -7.11 -16.54
N VAL A 180 15.23 -5.86 -16.74
CA VAL A 180 15.01 -4.79 -15.77
C VAL A 180 14.42 -3.57 -16.48
N LEU A 181 13.29 -3.09 -15.95
CA LEU A 181 12.67 -1.83 -16.33
C LEU A 181 13.32 -0.69 -15.57
N LYS A 182 13.88 0.28 -16.30
CA LYS A 182 14.38 1.54 -15.77
C LYS A 182 13.30 2.61 -15.93
N TRP A 183 12.67 2.96 -14.82
CA TRP A 183 11.73 4.08 -14.73
C TRP A 183 12.42 5.31 -14.18
N GLN A 184 12.27 6.45 -14.87
CA GLN A 184 12.82 7.71 -14.42
C GLN A 184 11.71 8.74 -14.48
N LYS A 185 11.37 9.32 -13.33
CA LYS A 185 10.32 10.33 -13.26
C LYS A 185 10.76 11.55 -14.06
N THR A 186 9.88 12.05 -14.92
CA THR A 186 10.07 13.32 -15.61
C THR A 186 9.31 14.38 -14.85
N ASN A 187 10.00 15.43 -14.42
CA ASN A 187 9.39 16.57 -13.73
C ASN A 187 9.37 17.77 -14.67
N LEU A 188 8.32 18.59 -14.58
CA LEU A 188 8.29 19.88 -15.25
C LEU A 188 9.17 20.85 -14.44
N GLY A 189 10.23 21.36 -15.06
CA GLY A 189 11.08 22.38 -14.47
C GLY A 189 10.39 23.74 -14.46
N ASN A 190 10.92 24.65 -13.65
CA ASN A 190 10.46 26.04 -13.60
C ASN A 190 10.68 26.78 -14.93
N ASP A 191 11.50 26.22 -15.82
CA ASP A 191 11.74 26.67 -17.20
C ASP A 191 10.69 26.15 -18.20
N GLY A 192 9.65 25.46 -17.72
CA GLY A 192 8.61 24.85 -18.56
C GLY A 192 9.09 23.62 -19.35
N LYS A 193 10.32 23.16 -19.14
CA LYS A 193 10.87 21.98 -19.82
C LYS A 193 10.79 20.75 -18.95
N TYR A 194 10.64 19.61 -19.59
CA TYR A 194 10.60 18.31 -18.92
C TYR A 194 12.01 17.81 -18.64
N HIS A 195 12.40 17.80 -17.35
CA HIS A 195 13.69 17.29 -16.90
C HIS A 195 13.53 15.91 -16.30
N LYS A 196 14.48 15.02 -16.57
CA LYS A 196 14.53 13.71 -15.93
C LYS A 196 15.08 13.86 -14.52
N SER A 197 14.41 13.24 -13.55
CA SER A 197 14.88 13.16 -12.16
C SER A 197 16.26 12.53 -12.09
N GLY A 198 17.15 13.01 -11.21
CA GLY A 198 18.49 12.44 -11.03
C GLY A 198 18.50 10.97 -10.61
N THR A 199 17.42 10.52 -9.97
CA THR A 199 17.26 9.13 -9.51
C THR A 199 16.35 8.33 -10.45
N ALA A 200 16.82 7.17 -10.87
CA ALA A 200 16.03 6.16 -11.60
C ALA A 200 15.63 5.03 -10.65
N LEU A 201 14.44 4.48 -10.87
CA LEU A 201 13.94 3.27 -10.23
C LEU A 201 14.06 2.10 -11.19
N TYR A 202 14.63 1.01 -10.72
CA TYR A 202 14.78 -0.24 -11.42
C TYR A 202 13.75 -1.25 -10.90
N CYS A 203 12.98 -1.85 -11.80
CA CYS A 203 11.97 -2.86 -11.50
C CYS A 203 12.28 -4.12 -12.32
N PRO A 204 12.50 -5.29 -11.69
CA PRO A 204 12.76 -6.51 -12.44
C PRO A 204 11.51 -7.01 -13.17
N LEU A 205 11.73 -7.63 -14.32
CA LEU A 205 10.74 -8.38 -15.08
C LEU A 205 10.90 -9.85 -14.71
N LEU A 206 9.83 -10.44 -14.22
CA LEU A 206 9.80 -11.79 -13.67
C LEU A 206 9.09 -12.71 -14.67
N LYS A 207 9.82 -13.71 -15.15
CA LYS A 207 9.29 -14.82 -15.94
C LYS A 207 8.93 -15.96 -15.02
N TYR A 208 7.73 -16.50 -15.16
CA TYR A 208 7.21 -17.57 -14.30
C TYR A 208 6.20 -18.44 -15.05
N GLU A 209 5.91 -19.59 -14.47
CA GLU A 209 4.88 -20.51 -14.97
C GLU A 209 3.63 -20.41 -14.09
N ASP A 210 2.46 -20.32 -14.73
CA ASP A 210 1.16 -20.28 -14.06
C ASP A 210 0.19 -21.18 -14.83
N ASN A 211 -0.23 -22.29 -14.22
CA ASN A 211 -1.08 -23.32 -14.83
C ASN A 211 -0.53 -23.86 -16.17
N GLY A 212 0.76 -24.22 -16.24
CA GLY A 212 1.36 -24.78 -17.46
C GLY A 212 1.69 -23.72 -18.53
N VAL A 213 1.54 -22.44 -18.21
CA VAL A 213 1.70 -21.34 -19.16
C VAL A 213 2.78 -20.41 -18.67
N GLU A 214 3.77 -20.19 -19.53
CA GLU A 214 4.80 -19.18 -19.32
C GLU A 214 4.22 -17.76 -19.42
N LYS A 215 4.47 -16.94 -18.39
CA LYS A 215 4.05 -15.54 -18.30
C LYS A 215 5.21 -14.67 -17.87
N ILE A 216 5.17 -13.40 -18.27
CA ILE A 216 6.11 -12.38 -17.80
C ILE A 216 5.32 -11.26 -17.14
N ARG A 217 5.75 -10.84 -15.95
CA ARG A 217 5.19 -9.69 -15.24
C ARG A 217 6.27 -8.72 -14.82
N ARG A 218 5.87 -7.46 -14.62
CA ARG A 218 6.72 -6.51 -13.91
C ARG A 218 6.57 -6.69 -12.41
N SER A 219 7.69 -6.79 -11.69
CA SER A 219 7.69 -6.70 -10.23
C SER A 219 7.26 -5.31 -9.76
N ARG A 220 6.59 -5.26 -8.62
CA ARG A 220 6.12 -4.04 -7.93
C ARG A 220 7.21 -3.51 -7.00
N GLY A 221 8.09 -4.40 -6.54
CA GLY A 221 9.36 -4.09 -5.93
C GLY A 221 10.22 -3.25 -6.87
N ASN A 222 10.93 -2.30 -6.27
CA ASN A 222 11.83 -1.42 -6.98
C ASN A 222 13.04 -1.09 -6.11
N SER A 223 14.12 -0.71 -6.78
CA SER A 223 15.35 -0.25 -6.16
C SER A 223 15.90 0.93 -6.94
N ASN A 224 16.65 1.80 -6.28
CA ASN A 224 17.42 2.86 -6.96
C ASN A 224 18.73 2.33 -7.57
N VAL A 225 19.04 1.05 -7.33
CA VAL A 225 20.28 0.37 -7.72
C VAL A 225 19.92 -0.82 -8.60
N SER A 226 20.54 -0.94 -9.77
CA SER A 226 20.20 -1.94 -10.78
C SER A 226 20.76 -3.33 -10.46
N GLU A 227 21.90 -3.35 -9.77
CA GLU A 227 22.71 -4.51 -9.39
C GLU A 227 21.98 -5.44 -8.42
N VAL A 228 20.94 -4.93 -7.76
CA VAL A 228 20.03 -5.71 -6.89
C VAL A 228 19.23 -6.74 -7.71
N TYR A 229 19.12 -6.55 -9.03
CA TYR A 229 18.34 -7.39 -9.92
C TYR A 229 19.19 -7.97 -11.05
N PRO A 230 20.09 -8.93 -10.75
CA PRO A 230 20.88 -9.60 -11.78
C PRO A 230 19.97 -10.40 -12.72
N ILE A 231 20.20 -10.28 -14.03
CA ILE A 231 19.50 -11.07 -15.04
C ILE A 231 19.89 -12.55 -14.87
N GLY A 232 18.92 -13.45 -14.94
CA GLY A 232 19.06 -14.87 -14.60
C GLY A 232 18.95 -15.17 -13.10
N GLY A 233 18.87 -14.14 -12.24
CA GLY A 233 18.60 -14.31 -10.82
C GLY A 233 17.17 -14.80 -10.57
N SER A 234 16.95 -15.51 -9.47
CA SER A 234 15.63 -16.01 -9.07
C SER A 234 14.97 -15.13 -8.01
N ILE A 235 13.69 -14.83 -8.18
CA ILE A 235 12.85 -14.19 -7.16
C ILE A 235 11.64 -15.07 -6.90
N VAL A 236 11.32 -15.30 -5.63
CA VAL A 236 10.09 -15.99 -5.23
C VAL A 236 9.03 -14.95 -4.91
N PHE A 237 7.85 -15.12 -5.48
CA PHE A 237 6.65 -14.39 -5.06
C PHE A 237 5.51 -15.38 -4.82
N TYR A 238 4.37 -14.86 -4.37
CA TYR A 238 3.26 -15.67 -3.88
C TYR A 238 1.98 -15.32 -4.61
N LYS A 239 1.14 -16.30 -4.90
CA LYS A 239 -0.22 -16.10 -5.43
C LYS A 239 -1.23 -16.49 -4.36
N ASP A 240 -2.12 -15.57 -4.02
CA ASP A 240 -3.26 -15.85 -3.17
C ASP A 240 -4.31 -16.61 -3.98
N ILE A 241 -4.56 -17.87 -3.61
CA ILE A 241 -5.45 -18.77 -4.35
C ILE A 241 -6.89 -18.25 -4.35
N GLU A 242 -7.33 -17.62 -3.26
CA GLU A 242 -8.72 -17.14 -3.14
C GLU A 242 -8.98 -15.91 -4.01
N THR A 243 -7.99 -15.04 -4.15
CA THR A 243 -8.14 -13.77 -4.86
C THR A 243 -7.50 -13.75 -6.23
N GLY A 244 -6.65 -14.73 -6.56
CA GLY A 244 -5.84 -14.80 -7.77
C GLY A 244 -4.70 -13.77 -7.80
N TYR A 245 -4.43 -13.08 -6.69
CA TYR A 245 -3.55 -11.93 -6.64
C TYR A 245 -2.12 -12.29 -6.26
N PHE A 246 -1.15 -11.59 -6.85
CA PHE A 246 0.26 -11.80 -6.57
C PHE A 246 0.80 -10.85 -5.47
N LEU A 247 1.44 -11.47 -4.47
CA LEU A 247 2.13 -10.85 -3.34
C LEU A 247 3.64 -11.09 -3.47
N GLU A 248 4.45 -10.04 -3.34
CA GLU A 248 5.91 -10.15 -3.50
C GLU A 248 6.65 -10.45 -2.19
N ALA A 249 5.92 -10.48 -1.07
CA ALA A 249 6.48 -10.88 0.22
C ALA A 249 5.38 -11.46 1.11
N LYS A 250 5.75 -12.50 1.86
CA LYS A 250 4.98 -12.97 3.02
C LYS A 250 4.99 -11.92 4.15
N PRO A 251 4.02 -11.98 5.08
CA PRO A 251 4.10 -11.18 6.29
C PRO A 251 5.41 -11.49 7.02
N LYS A 252 6.18 -10.43 7.33
CA LYS A 252 7.49 -10.58 7.99
C LYS A 252 7.29 -10.94 9.46
N SER A 253 8.05 -11.90 9.99
CA SER A 253 8.05 -12.25 11.42
C SER A 253 8.39 -11.05 12.32
N ALA A 254 9.13 -10.07 11.80
CA ALA A 254 9.38 -8.79 12.46
C ALA A 254 8.09 -8.07 12.88
N MET A 255 6.97 -8.24 12.16
CA MET A 255 5.66 -7.70 12.55
C MET A 255 5.16 -8.31 13.86
N LEU A 256 5.25 -9.64 14.00
CA LEU A 256 4.86 -10.34 15.23
C LEU A 256 5.76 -9.91 16.41
N ILE A 257 7.07 -9.87 16.20
CA ILE A 257 8.06 -9.50 17.23
C ILE A 257 7.81 -8.06 17.69
N MET A 258 7.73 -7.11 16.74
CA MET A 258 7.47 -5.70 17.07
C MET A 258 6.11 -5.52 17.74
N GLY A 259 5.09 -6.26 17.27
CA GLY A 259 3.78 -6.29 17.90
C GLY A 259 3.84 -6.73 19.36
N GLY A 260 4.55 -7.83 19.64
CA GLY A 260 4.75 -8.34 21.00
C GLY A 260 5.51 -7.37 21.90
N VAL A 261 6.60 -6.77 21.41
CA VAL A 261 7.37 -5.76 22.15
C VAL A 261 6.51 -4.56 22.51
N LEU A 262 5.73 -4.04 21.56
CA LEU A 262 4.84 -2.90 21.79
C LEU A 262 3.73 -3.22 22.81
N LEU A 263 3.19 -4.44 22.79
CA LEU A 263 2.22 -4.88 23.80
C LEU A 263 2.84 -4.93 25.19
N ILE A 264 4.03 -5.51 25.34
CA ILE A 264 4.72 -5.60 26.64
C ILE A 264 5.03 -4.19 27.17
N VAL A 265 5.63 -3.33 26.35
CA VAL A 265 5.95 -1.95 26.74
C VAL A 265 4.69 -1.16 27.10
N GLY A 266 3.61 -1.30 26.32
CA GLY A 266 2.35 -0.64 26.61
C GLY A 266 1.67 -1.13 27.88
N LEU A 267 1.72 -2.43 28.17
CA LEU A 267 1.18 -3.00 29.41
C LEU A 267 2.01 -2.59 30.64
N LEU A 268 3.34 -2.60 30.53
CA LEU A 268 4.22 -2.09 31.60
C LEU A 268 3.99 -0.61 31.86
N GLY A 269 3.85 0.19 30.80
CA GLY A 269 3.51 1.60 30.91
C GLY A 269 2.17 1.81 31.61
N MET A 270 1.14 1.05 31.25
CA MET A 270 -0.16 1.05 31.95
C MET A 270 -0.03 0.65 33.42
N ALA A 271 0.68 -0.43 33.72
CA ALA A 271 0.89 -0.89 35.09
C ALA A 271 1.64 0.14 35.95
N SER A 272 2.63 0.84 35.38
CA SER A 272 3.40 1.88 36.09
C SER A 272 2.57 3.10 36.51
N ILE A 273 1.39 3.29 35.91
CA ILE A 273 0.44 4.34 36.32
C ILE A 273 -0.27 3.95 37.63
N PHE A 274 -0.49 2.65 37.85
CA PHE A 274 -1.19 2.12 39.02
C PHE A 274 -0.24 1.69 40.14
N VAL A 275 0.97 1.25 39.79
CA VAL A 275 2.03 0.89 40.74
C VAL A 275 2.86 2.13 41.01
N LYS A 276 2.56 2.83 42.12
CA LYS A 276 3.47 3.86 42.67
C LYS A 276 4.75 3.15 43.14
N PHE A 277 5.86 3.38 42.43
CA PHE A 277 7.19 3.25 43.02
C PHE A 277 7.51 4.51 43.84
#